data_AF-A0A535S580-F1
#
_entry.id   AF-A0A535S580-F1
#
_cell.length_a   1.000
_cell.length_b   1.000
_cell.length_c   1.000
_cell.angle_alpha   90.00
_cell.angle_beta   90.00
_cell.angle_gamma   90.00
#
_symmetry.space_group_name_H-M   'P 1'
#
loop_
_entity.id
_entity.type
_entity.pdbx_description
1 polymer ?
#
loop_
_entity_poly.entity_id
_entity_poly.type
_entity_poly.pdbx_seq_one_letter_code
_entity_poly.pdbx_strand_id
1 'polypeptide(L)'
;ANIGVEVLRLDAVAFIWKRMGTSCENQPEAHQIIQAFHSLARIAAPALLFKSEAIVHPDDVLSYISPRECQISYNPLLMALLWESLATGEVKLLDHSMRRRFRLPQGTAWVNYLRSHDDIGWTFDDNDARWEWIDPSGHRRFLNQFYMGRFSGSFARGVPFQENPDTGDARISGTLASLAGLELAIQSGDEQQMELAMRRIQMLHSIVLSIGGIPLIYLGDEVGTLNDYAFTSDPHKADDSRWVHRPPADWAWRGKVEHDLNSPHGQVLAELVRLIALRKQQPAISESETEFVETGNGHLFGYVRHGTGRRLFVVASFSSHPQEMDANLLRMYGAGYRFTDLITGQTHTAEQPLRLEPYQCVWLEPRSLPEVSGEPSERGTSYPSEMLTEDQDRKIPRLPSV
;
A
#
# COMPACT_ATOMS: atom_id res chain seq x y z
N ALA A 1 -12.42 23.03 -13.35
CA ALA A 1 -13.28 22.25 -14.27
C ALA A 1 -13.07 22.63 -15.72
N ASN A 2 -13.53 23.80 -16.19
CA ASN A 2 -13.56 24.14 -17.64
C ASN A 2 -12.20 24.17 -18.36
N ILE A 3 -11.09 24.23 -17.63
CA ILE A 3 -9.73 24.08 -18.18
C ILE A 3 -9.27 22.62 -18.34
N GLY A 4 -10.14 21.63 -18.09
CA GLY A 4 -9.84 20.20 -18.22
C GLY A 4 -9.33 19.49 -16.96
N VAL A 5 -9.37 20.14 -15.79
CA VAL A 5 -8.99 19.47 -14.52
C VAL A 5 -10.01 18.40 -14.17
N GLU A 6 -9.54 17.16 -14.01
CA GLU A 6 -10.34 15.99 -13.64
C GLU A 6 -10.36 15.71 -12.14
N VAL A 7 -9.31 16.09 -11.41
CA VAL A 7 -9.20 15.87 -9.96
C VAL A 7 -8.76 17.15 -9.26
N LEU A 8 -9.50 17.61 -8.27
CA LEU A 8 -9.07 18.67 -7.36
C LEU A 8 -8.57 18.07 -6.05
N ARG A 9 -7.30 18.32 -5.71
CA ARG A 9 -6.80 18.12 -4.33
C ARG A 9 -7.38 19.24 -3.48
N LEU A 10 -8.22 18.88 -2.53
CA LEU A 10 -8.75 19.81 -1.55
C LEU A 10 -7.73 19.93 -0.43
N ASP A 11 -6.96 21.01 -0.46
CA ASP A 11 -5.92 21.32 0.53
C ASP A 11 -6.56 21.67 1.87
N ALA A 12 -6.00 21.15 2.96
CA ALA A 12 -6.36 21.52 4.32
C ALA A 12 -7.88 21.42 4.62
N VAL A 13 -8.56 20.38 4.12
CA VAL A 13 -10.03 20.23 4.26
C VAL A 13 -10.52 20.28 5.70
N ALA A 14 -9.70 19.80 6.64
CA ALA A 14 -10.02 19.78 8.06
C ALA A 14 -10.24 21.17 8.65
N PHE A 15 -9.67 22.21 8.04
CA PHE A 15 -9.51 23.51 8.66
C PHE A 15 -10.49 24.56 8.14
N ILE A 16 -11.43 24.22 7.26
CA ILE A 16 -12.27 25.23 6.57
C ILE A 16 -13.40 25.81 7.45
N TRP A 17 -13.58 25.31 8.68
CA TRP A 17 -14.57 25.83 9.62
C TRP A 17 -13.98 26.07 11.01
N LYS A 18 -14.36 27.19 11.64
CA LYS A 18 -13.81 27.64 12.92
C LYS A 18 -14.94 27.75 13.95
N ARG A 19 -14.75 27.11 15.12
CA ARG A 19 -15.70 27.15 16.23
C ARG A 19 -14.95 27.31 17.54
N MET A 20 -15.26 28.40 18.26
CA MET A 20 -14.70 28.68 19.58
C MET A 20 -14.89 27.49 20.52
N GLY A 21 -13.85 27.14 21.28
CA GLY A 21 -13.87 26.01 22.22
C GLY A 21 -13.65 24.63 21.60
N THR A 22 -13.29 24.55 20.31
CA THR A 22 -12.92 23.30 19.62
C THR A 22 -11.51 23.41 19.03
N SER A 23 -10.97 22.31 18.50
CA SER A 23 -9.72 22.30 17.73
C SER A 23 -9.81 23.10 16.42
N CYS A 24 -11.01 23.50 15.98
CA CYS A 24 -11.23 24.11 14.67
C CYS A 24 -10.79 23.22 13.49
N GLU A 25 -10.81 21.91 13.74
CA GLU A 25 -10.52 20.83 12.80
C GLU A 25 -11.73 19.89 12.72
N ASN A 26 -11.97 19.27 11.56
CA ASN A 26 -12.96 18.21 11.33
C ASN A 26 -14.38 18.56 11.81
N GLN A 27 -14.75 19.84 11.74
CA GLN A 27 -16.06 20.28 12.17
C GLN A 27 -17.14 19.81 11.17
N PRO A 28 -18.36 19.47 11.61
CA PRO A 28 -19.42 19.01 10.72
C PRO A 28 -19.70 19.93 9.53
N GLU A 29 -19.59 21.25 9.72
CA GLU A 29 -19.77 22.24 8.67
C GLU A 29 -18.68 22.18 7.58
N ALA A 30 -17.47 21.73 7.90
CA ALA A 30 -16.45 21.48 6.89
C ALA A 30 -16.93 20.41 5.88
N HIS A 31 -17.44 19.29 6.37
CA HIS A 31 -18.02 18.25 5.53
C HIS A 31 -19.19 18.77 4.68
N GLN A 32 -20.09 19.54 5.28
CA GLN A 32 -21.25 20.12 4.56
C GLN A 32 -20.82 21.02 3.40
N ILE A 33 -19.80 21.84 3.60
CA ILE A 33 -19.25 22.72 2.55
C ILE A 33 -18.69 21.86 1.41
N ILE A 34 -17.92 20.82 1.72
CA ILE A 34 -17.33 19.93 0.70
C ILE A 34 -18.41 19.18 -0.07
N GLN A 35 -19.44 18.66 0.62
CA GLN A 35 -20.59 17.99 0.00
C GLN A 35 -21.41 18.95 -0.90
N ALA A 36 -21.52 20.22 -0.52
CA ALA A 36 -22.12 21.25 -1.36
C ALA A 36 -21.30 21.49 -2.64
N PHE A 37 -19.97 21.63 -2.53
CA PHE A 37 -19.09 21.72 -3.70
C PHE A 37 -19.18 20.47 -4.58
N HIS A 38 -19.26 19.29 -3.97
CA HIS A 38 -19.41 18.03 -4.70
C HIS A 38 -20.72 18.03 -5.50
N SER A 39 -21.82 18.44 -4.89
CA SER A 39 -23.13 18.53 -5.54
C SER A 39 -23.11 19.50 -6.72
N LEU A 40 -22.45 20.66 -6.58
CA LEU A 40 -22.24 21.60 -7.69
C LEU A 40 -21.41 20.99 -8.82
N ALA A 41 -20.34 20.27 -8.49
CA ALA A 41 -19.53 19.56 -9.48
C ALA A 41 -20.33 18.49 -10.21
N ARG A 42 -21.20 17.73 -9.53
CA ARG A 42 -22.09 16.76 -10.19
C ARG A 42 -23.06 17.39 -11.19
N ILE A 43 -23.45 18.65 -11.00
CA ILE A 43 -24.34 19.37 -11.93
C ILE A 43 -23.54 19.93 -13.12
N ALA A 44 -22.44 20.63 -12.84
CA ALA A 44 -21.76 21.45 -13.85
C ALA A 44 -20.53 20.77 -14.49
N ALA A 45 -19.91 19.81 -13.81
CA ALA A 45 -18.70 19.12 -14.27
C ALA A 45 -18.63 17.68 -13.72
N PRO A 46 -19.49 16.75 -14.19
CA PRO A 46 -19.61 15.40 -13.60
C PRO A 46 -18.31 14.58 -13.57
N ALA A 47 -17.36 14.87 -14.47
CA ALA A 47 -16.05 14.23 -14.51
C ALA A 47 -15.12 14.65 -13.35
N LEU A 48 -15.37 15.79 -12.70
CA LEU A 48 -14.49 16.36 -11.69
C LEU A 48 -14.59 15.61 -10.35
N LEU A 49 -13.55 14.89 -9.96
CA LEU A 49 -13.42 14.22 -8.66
C LEU A 49 -12.70 15.09 -7.63
N PHE A 50 -12.96 14.81 -6.36
CA PHE A 50 -12.28 15.44 -5.23
C PHE A 50 -11.35 14.45 -4.54
N LYS A 51 -10.12 14.90 -4.31
CA LYS A 51 -9.11 14.22 -3.50
C LYS A 51 -8.95 14.94 -2.17
N SER A 52 -9.38 14.30 -1.08
CA SER A 52 -9.19 14.82 0.28
C SER A 52 -7.71 14.81 0.65
N GLU A 53 -7.25 15.89 1.26
CA GLU A 53 -6.01 15.95 2.01
C GLU A 53 -6.30 16.29 3.47
N ALA A 54 -6.51 15.24 4.27
CA ALA A 54 -6.68 15.32 5.71
C ALA A 54 -5.53 14.53 6.37
N ILE A 55 -4.57 15.24 6.97
CA ILE A 55 -3.45 14.64 7.72
C ILE A 55 -3.76 14.77 9.20
N VAL A 56 -4.75 14.00 9.64
CA VAL A 56 -5.36 14.03 10.98
C VAL A 56 -5.49 12.60 11.52
N HIS A 57 -6.17 12.43 12.66
CA HIS A 57 -6.45 11.10 13.21
C HIS A 57 -7.12 10.18 12.17
N PRO A 58 -6.78 8.87 12.11
CA PRO A 58 -7.28 7.98 11.07
C PRO A 58 -8.81 7.92 10.92
N ASP A 59 -9.54 7.96 12.04
CA ASP A 59 -11.01 7.97 12.02
C ASP A 59 -11.57 9.26 11.38
N ASP A 60 -10.89 10.39 11.57
CA ASP A 60 -11.27 11.64 10.94
C ASP A 60 -10.93 11.62 9.44
N VAL A 61 -9.81 11.01 9.04
CA VAL A 61 -9.48 10.84 7.60
C VAL A 61 -10.59 10.09 6.87
N LEU A 62 -11.07 8.99 7.46
CA LEU A 62 -12.16 8.18 6.90
C LEU A 62 -13.46 8.97 6.72
N SER A 63 -13.72 9.94 7.60
CA SER A 63 -14.96 10.72 7.56
C SER A 63 -15.11 11.59 6.29
N TYR A 64 -14.02 11.94 5.62
CA TYR A 64 -14.04 12.69 4.35
C TYR A 64 -14.34 11.81 3.12
N ILE A 65 -14.24 10.48 3.26
CA ILE A 65 -14.24 9.56 2.13
C ILE A 65 -15.66 9.06 1.86
N SER A 66 -16.27 9.62 0.82
CA SER A 66 -17.64 9.29 0.44
C SER A 66 -17.86 9.57 -1.05
N PRO A 67 -18.71 8.78 -1.74
CA PRO A 67 -19.13 9.08 -3.11
C PRO A 67 -19.83 10.44 -3.26
N ARG A 68 -20.26 11.05 -2.14
CA ARG A 68 -20.96 12.36 -2.10
C ARG A 68 -20.10 13.49 -1.52
N GLU A 69 -18.83 13.23 -1.21
CA GLU A 69 -17.90 14.20 -0.63
C GLU A 69 -16.56 14.14 -1.37
N CYS A 70 -15.55 13.45 -0.82
CA CYS A 70 -14.31 13.15 -1.54
C CYS A 70 -14.31 11.68 -1.98
N GLN A 71 -14.30 11.45 -3.30
CA GLN A 71 -14.29 10.09 -3.83
C GLN A 71 -12.91 9.44 -3.69
N ILE A 72 -11.86 10.22 -3.58
CA ILE A 72 -10.52 9.71 -3.28
C ILE A 72 -9.89 10.49 -2.14
N SER A 73 -8.96 9.87 -1.43
CA SER A 73 -8.24 10.50 -0.31
C SER A 73 -6.83 9.98 -0.22
N TYR A 74 -5.89 10.83 0.20
CA TYR A 74 -4.61 10.34 0.67
C TYR A 74 -4.80 9.28 1.77
N ASN A 75 -3.92 8.27 1.77
CA ASN A 75 -3.85 7.27 2.83
C ASN A 75 -2.61 7.50 3.72
N PRO A 76 -2.64 8.53 4.59
CA PRO A 76 -1.49 8.86 5.43
C PRO A 76 -1.17 7.76 6.45
N LEU A 77 -2.17 7.00 6.89
CA LEU A 77 -1.99 5.89 7.82
C LEU A 77 -1.13 4.78 7.20
N LEU A 78 -1.46 4.32 5.99
CA LEU A 78 -0.63 3.34 5.28
C LEU A 78 0.78 3.89 5.07
N MET A 79 0.92 5.12 4.59
CA MET A 79 2.24 5.72 4.35
C MET A 79 3.08 5.75 5.62
N ALA A 80 2.54 6.24 6.73
CA ALA A 80 3.25 6.32 8.00
C ALA A 80 3.61 4.94 8.55
N LEU A 81 2.71 3.95 8.43
CA LEU A 81 2.94 2.61 8.94
C LEU A 81 3.91 1.78 8.09
N LEU A 82 3.99 2.04 6.79
CA LEU A 82 5.03 1.44 5.94
C LEU A 82 6.44 1.89 6.37
N TRP A 83 6.60 3.15 6.73
CA TRP A 83 7.86 3.64 7.30
C TRP A 83 8.07 3.10 8.72
N GLU A 84 7.05 3.16 9.58
CA GLU A 84 7.13 2.57 10.92
C GLU A 84 7.62 1.11 10.91
N SER A 85 7.03 0.27 10.06
CA SER A 85 7.39 -1.14 9.95
C SER A 85 8.78 -1.36 9.35
N LEU A 86 9.28 -0.44 8.52
CA LEU A 86 10.67 -0.49 8.05
C LEU A 86 11.68 -0.17 9.16
N ALA A 87 11.34 0.74 10.08
CA ALA A 87 12.20 1.11 11.19
C ALA A 87 12.22 0.04 12.29
N THR A 88 11.07 -0.57 12.59
CA THR A 88 10.95 -1.61 13.62
C THR A 88 11.31 -3.01 13.11
N GLY A 89 11.16 -3.24 11.80
CA GLY A 89 11.17 -4.56 11.21
C GLY A 89 9.91 -5.38 11.52
N GLU A 90 8.93 -4.83 12.24
CA GLU A 90 7.70 -5.51 12.66
C GLU A 90 6.47 -4.93 11.95
N VAL A 91 5.46 -5.77 11.66
CA VAL A 91 4.27 -5.36 10.90
C VAL A 91 2.99 -5.32 11.72
N LYS A 92 3.04 -5.55 13.04
CA LYS A 92 1.83 -5.71 13.87
C LYS A 92 0.90 -4.50 13.84
N LEU A 93 1.45 -3.29 13.94
CA LEU A 93 0.67 -2.05 13.91
C LEU A 93 0.12 -1.77 12.50
N LEU A 94 0.90 -2.06 11.47
CA LEU A 94 0.50 -2.01 10.06
C LEU A 94 -0.68 -2.97 9.80
N ASP A 95 -0.55 -4.25 10.14
CA ASP A 95 -1.58 -5.26 9.94
C ASP A 95 -2.86 -4.93 10.71
N HIS A 96 -2.74 -4.59 12.01
CA HIS A 96 -3.86 -4.17 12.85
C HIS A 96 -4.64 -3.00 12.22
N SER A 97 -3.92 -1.93 11.86
CA SER A 97 -4.51 -0.71 11.33
C SER A 97 -5.18 -0.93 9.98
N MET A 98 -4.52 -1.68 9.09
CA MET A 98 -5.05 -1.95 7.75
C MET A 98 -6.31 -2.82 7.79
N ARG A 99 -6.37 -3.85 8.65
CA ARG A 99 -7.59 -4.64 8.86
C ARG A 99 -8.78 -3.80 9.31
N ARG A 100 -8.53 -2.82 10.17
CA ARG A 100 -9.59 -2.00 10.76
C ARG A 100 -10.06 -0.88 9.84
N ARG A 101 -9.14 -0.26 9.08
CA ARG A 101 -9.40 1.04 8.43
C ARG A 101 -9.15 1.08 6.92
N PHE A 102 -8.70 0.01 6.29
CA PHE A 102 -8.43 0.05 4.86
C PHE A 102 -9.70 -0.02 3.99
N ARG A 103 -10.75 -0.72 4.46
CA ARG A 103 -11.99 -0.87 3.67
C ARG A 103 -12.71 0.47 3.55
N LEU A 104 -13.11 0.79 2.32
CA LEU A 104 -13.82 2.03 1.99
C LEU A 104 -15.22 1.75 1.43
N PRO A 105 -16.13 2.74 1.46
CA PRO A 105 -17.41 2.68 0.75
C PRO A 105 -17.23 2.41 -0.76
N GLN A 106 -18.20 1.75 -1.39
CA GLN A 106 -18.17 1.53 -2.84
C GLN A 106 -18.12 2.86 -3.60
N GLY A 107 -17.32 2.92 -4.67
CA GLY A 107 -17.17 4.12 -5.49
C GLY A 107 -16.16 5.14 -4.94
N THR A 108 -15.37 4.76 -3.93
CA THR A 108 -14.24 5.54 -3.43
C THR A 108 -12.94 4.75 -3.48
N ALA A 109 -11.81 5.44 -3.38
CA ALA A 109 -10.49 4.80 -3.38
C ALA A 109 -9.46 5.57 -2.56
N TRP A 110 -8.53 4.83 -1.96
CA TRP A 110 -7.31 5.41 -1.41
C TRP A 110 -6.38 5.91 -2.52
N VAL A 111 -5.62 6.95 -2.21
CA VAL A 111 -4.43 7.39 -2.92
C VAL A 111 -3.24 7.00 -2.06
N ASN A 112 -2.58 5.91 -2.42
CA ASN A 112 -1.46 5.34 -1.66
C ASN A 112 -0.15 5.94 -2.16
N TYR A 113 0.71 6.33 -1.24
CA TYR A 113 1.95 7.04 -1.54
C TYR A 113 3.01 6.68 -0.51
N LEU A 114 4.28 6.88 -0.85
CA LEU A 114 5.41 6.65 0.05
C LEU A 114 5.99 7.97 0.57
N ARG A 115 6.03 8.98 -0.30
CA ARG A 115 6.46 10.34 0.00
C ARG A 115 5.57 11.35 -0.71
N SER A 116 5.64 12.59 -0.24
CA SER A 116 4.98 13.72 -0.85
C SER A 116 5.87 14.95 -0.76
N HIS A 117 5.37 16.08 -1.23
CA HIS A 117 6.02 17.37 -1.04
C HIS A 117 6.13 17.81 0.43
N ASP A 118 5.36 17.21 1.33
CA ASP A 118 5.45 17.46 2.78
C ASP A 118 6.26 16.37 3.50
N ASP A 119 6.63 16.72 4.72
CA ASP A 119 7.21 15.83 5.72
C ASP A 119 6.31 14.62 6.07
N ILE A 120 6.85 13.69 6.86
CA ILE A 120 6.15 12.53 7.40
C ILE A 120 5.73 12.84 8.84
N GLY A 121 4.43 12.72 9.10
CA GLY A 121 3.85 12.70 10.44
C GLY A 121 3.39 11.30 10.85
N TRP A 122 3.63 10.93 12.11
CA TRP A 122 3.29 9.61 12.67
C TRP A 122 1.83 9.56 13.13
N THR A 123 0.92 9.55 12.14
CA THR A 123 -0.54 9.68 12.32
C THR A 123 -1.26 8.39 12.70
N PHE A 124 -0.55 7.39 13.23
CA PHE A 124 -1.22 6.19 13.75
C PHE A 124 -2.04 6.50 15.01
N ASP A 125 -3.10 5.72 15.22
CA ASP A 125 -4.01 5.84 16.36
C ASP A 125 -3.31 5.36 17.64
N ASP A 126 -3.37 6.17 18.70
CA ASP A 126 -2.78 5.88 20.01
C ASP A 126 -3.40 4.62 20.67
N ASN A 127 -4.69 4.37 20.46
CA ASN A 127 -5.39 3.21 21.01
C ASN A 127 -5.04 1.93 20.26
N ASP A 128 -4.87 2.01 18.94
CA ASP A 128 -4.38 0.87 18.14
C ASP A 128 -2.95 0.51 18.60
N ALA A 129 -2.08 1.51 18.76
CA ALA A 129 -0.73 1.28 19.29
C ALA A 129 -0.76 0.62 20.67
N ARG A 130 -1.60 1.11 21.60
CA ARG A 130 -1.76 0.49 22.93
C ARG A 130 -2.32 -0.93 22.87
N TRP A 131 -3.22 -1.22 21.92
CA TRP A 131 -3.76 -2.56 21.69
C TRP A 131 -2.66 -3.55 21.30
N GLU A 132 -1.71 -3.09 20.48
CA GLU A 132 -0.51 -3.83 20.10
C GLU A 132 0.64 -3.72 21.12
N TRP A 133 0.33 -3.28 22.34
CA TRP A 133 1.28 -3.12 23.47
C TRP A 133 2.44 -2.16 23.18
N ILE A 134 2.21 -1.15 22.35
CA ILE A 134 3.15 -0.09 22.01
C ILE A 134 2.82 1.17 22.81
N ASP A 135 3.81 1.78 23.47
CA ASP A 135 3.68 3.12 24.04
C ASP A 135 3.70 4.17 22.92
N PRO A 136 2.58 4.89 22.63
CA PRO A 136 2.50 5.74 21.45
C PRO A 136 3.51 6.90 21.46
N SER A 137 3.72 7.53 22.62
CA SER A 137 4.64 8.67 22.75
C SER A 137 6.09 8.22 22.61
N GLY A 138 6.48 7.15 23.30
CA GLY A 138 7.80 6.53 23.15
C GLY A 138 8.08 6.07 21.73
N HIS A 139 7.07 5.52 21.05
CA HIS A 139 7.20 5.02 19.68
C HIS A 139 7.43 6.14 18.67
N ARG A 140 6.66 7.23 18.72
CA ARG A 140 6.89 8.41 17.85
C ARG A 140 8.28 8.99 18.07
N ARG A 141 8.75 9.06 19.33
CA ARG A 141 10.11 9.50 19.65
C ARG A 141 11.17 8.57 19.04
N PHE A 142 10.98 7.25 19.13
CA PHE A 142 11.86 6.28 18.47
C PHE A 142 11.90 6.52 16.96
N LEU A 143 10.75 6.62 16.29
CA LEU A 143 10.67 6.83 14.84
C LEU A 143 11.33 8.13 14.42
N ASN A 144 11.14 9.21 15.18
CA ASN A 144 11.82 10.47 14.96
C ASN A 144 13.34 10.31 15.04
N GLN A 145 13.86 9.72 16.12
CA GLN A 145 15.30 9.49 16.27
C GLN A 145 15.86 8.57 15.18
N PHE A 146 15.11 7.53 14.81
CA PHE A 146 15.49 6.60 13.75
C PHE A 146 15.63 7.34 12.41
N TYR A 147 14.58 8.03 11.96
CA TYR A 147 14.59 8.66 10.65
C TYR A 147 15.47 9.91 10.55
N MET A 148 15.79 10.55 11.68
CA MET A 148 16.84 11.58 11.74
C MET A 148 18.26 11.02 11.72
N GLY A 149 18.44 9.69 11.69
CA GLY A 149 19.74 9.04 11.76
C GLY A 149 20.43 9.18 13.13
N ARG A 150 19.66 9.52 14.19
CA ARG A 150 20.13 9.72 15.58
C ARG A 150 19.99 8.46 16.44
N PHE A 151 19.36 7.41 15.92
CA PHE A 151 19.26 6.09 16.57
C PHE A 151 20.35 5.14 16.05
N SER A 152 20.98 4.37 16.96
CA SER A 152 22.02 3.41 16.59
C SER A 152 21.47 2.33 15.66
N GLY A 153 22.17 2.07 14.54
CA GLY A 153 21.74 1.13 13.53
C GLY A 153 20.70 1.67 12.54
N SER A 154 20.32 2.96 12.63
CA SER A 154 19.48 3.58 11.62
C SER A 154 20.20 3.65 10.27
N PHE A 155 19.47 3.26 9.22
CA PHE A 155 19.90 3.44 7.83
C PHE A 155 19.51 4.81 7.25
N ALA A 156 18.63 5.56 7.90
CA ALA A 156 17.98 6.72 7.33
C ALA A 156 18.85 7.99 7.32
N ARG A 157 18.60 8.86 6.34
CA ARG A 157 19.10 10.23 6.25
C ARG A 157 17.93 11.22 6.10
N GLY A 158 17.30 11.54 7.22
CA GLY A 158 16.24 12.55 7.31
C GLY A 158 16.66 13.78 8.12
N VAL A 159 15.87 14.84 7.99
CA VAL A 159 16.02 16.14 8.68
C VAL A 159 14.74 16.42 9.47
N PRO A 160 14.82 16.92 10.72
CA PRO A 160 13.62 17.30 11.47
C PRO A 160 12.84 18.42 10.79
N PHE A 161 11.52 18.41 10.95
CA PHE A 161 10.61 19.50 10.60
C PHE A 161 9.73 19.83 11.80
N GLN A 162 9.65 21.12 12.15
CA GLN A 162 8.87 21.63 13.29
C GLN A 162 9.14 20.84 14.59
N GLU A 163 10.43 20.56 14.87
CA GLU A 163 10.84 19.88 16.10
C GLU A 163 10.50 20.78 17.31
N ASN A 164 9.62 20.28 18.17
CA ASN A 164 9.30 20.91 19.43
C ASN A 164 10.39 20.51 20.44
N PRO A 165 11.23 21.47 20.91
CA PRO A 165 12.35 21.17 21.78
C PRO A 165 11.92 20.66 23.16
N ASP A 166 10.70 20.96 23.61
CA ASP A 166 10.20 20.59 24.93
C ASP A 166 9.64 19.16 24.95
N THR A 167 9.01 18.74 23.85
CA THR A 167 8.35 17.43 23.75
C THR A 167 9.15 16.40 22.95
N GLY A 168 10.10 16.85 22.13
CA GLY A 168 10.78 16.02 21.13
C GLY A 168 9.85 15.56 20.00
N ASP A 169 8.64 16.10 19.94
CA ASP A 169 7.73 15.89 18.82
C ASP A 169 8.30 16.57 17.58
N ALA A 170 8.28 15.87 16.47
CA ALA A 170 8.86 16.32 15.22
C ALA A 170 8.21 15.55 14.09
N ARG A 171 8.26 16.16 12.91
CA ARG A 171 7.95 15.51 11.64
C ARG A 171 9.24 15.31 10.87
N ILE A 172 9.24 14.42 9.88
CA ILE A 172 10.47 14.03 9.19
C ILE A 172 10.46 14.49 7.74
N SER A 173 11.48 15.26 7.37
CA SER A 173 11.79 15.62 5.99
C SER A 173 12.86 14.69 5.41
N GLY A 174 12.67 14.23 4.18
CA GLY A 174 13.65 13.44 3.43
C GLY A 174 13.03 12.80 2.18
N THR A 175 13.85 12.50 1.17
CA THR A 175 13.38 11.76 -0.02
C THR A 175 13.20 10.28 0.31
N LEU A 176 12.45 9.54 -0.54
CA LEU A 176 12.27 8.09 -0.37
C LEU A 176 13.62 7.37 -0.27
N ALA A 177 14.54 7.68 -1.18
CA ALA A 177 15.84 7.04 -1.26
C ALA A 177 16.72 7.33 -0.03
N SER A 178 16.76 8.59 0.42
CA SER A 178 17.54 8.97 1.59
C SER A 178 16.99 8.36 2.88
N LEU A 179 15.67 8.30 3.05
CA LEU A 179 15.03 7.69 4.21
C LEU A 179 15.12 6.15 4.20
N ALA A 180 15.14 5.50 3.03
CA ALA A 180 15.36 4.06 2.89
C ALA A 180 16.84 3.63 3.03
N GLY A 181 17.75 4.61 3.11
CA GLY A 181 19.18 4.44 3.38
C GLY A 181 20.09 4.35 2.17
N LEU A 182 19.57 4.61 0.97
CA LEU A 182 20.38 4.60 -0.26
C LEU A 182 21.45 5.70 -0.21
N GLU A 183 21.10 6.89 0.30
CA GLU A 183 22.05 8.00 0.45
C GLU A 183 23.26 7.60 1.31
N LEU A 184 22.99 7.05 2.50
CA LEU A 184 24.05 6.64 3.42
C LEU A 184 24.91 5.55 2.79
N ALA A 185 24.29 4.54 2.17
CA ALA A 185 25.00 3.43 1.57
C ALA A 185 25.92 3.86 0.42
N ILE A 186 25.46 4.79 -0.43
CA ILE A 186 26.28 5.40 -1.50
C ILE A 186 27.44 6.18 -0.89
N GLN A 187 27.20 7.01 0.12
CA GLN A 187 28.23 7.82 0.78
C GLN A 187 29.30 6.95 1.46
N SER A 188 28.91 5.81 2.04
CA SER A 188 29.84 4.89 2.69
C SER A 188 30.52 3.91 1.73
N GLY A 189 30.04 3.79 0.48
CA GLY A 189 30.51 2.79 -0.47
C GLY A 189 30.18 1.34 -0.07
N ASP A 190 29.12 1.13 0.71
CA ASP A 190 28.74 -0.20 1.20
C ASP A 190 27.74 -0.86 0.24
N GLU A 191 28.22 -1.77 -0.59
CA GLU A 191 27.42 -2.46 -1.61
C GLU A 191 26.27 -3.28 -1.00
N GLN A 192 26.46 -3.88 0.18
CA GLN A 192 25.41 -4.66 0.83
C GLN A 192 24.30 -3.74 1.34
N GLN A 193 24.65 -2.58 1.91
CA GLN A 193 23.65 -1.60 2.33
C GLN A 193 22.94 -0.95 1.15
N MET A 194 23.62 -0.77 0.01
CA MET A 194 23.00 -0.28 -1.22
C MET A 194 21.94 -1.27 -1.72
N GLU A 195 22.27 -2.56 -1.77
CA GLU A 195 21.32 -3.63 -2.12
C GLU A 195 20.12 -3.64 -1.17
N LEU A 196 20.33 -3.62 0.15
CA LEU A 196 19.22 -3.58 1.12
C LEU A 196 18.36 -2.32 0.96
N ALA A 197 18.96 -1.15 0.72
CA ALA A 197 18.21 0.08 0.48
C ALA A 197 17.35 -0.01 -0.79
N MET A 198 17.89 -0.56 -1.88
CA MET A 198 17.12 -0.81 -3.10
C MET A 198 15.95 -1.75 -2.84
N ARG A 199 16.17 -2.86 -2.12
CA ARG A 199 15.09 -3.80 -1.79
C ARG A 199 13.99 -3.16 -0.93
N ARG A 200 14.34 -2.30 0.05
CA ARG A 200 13.34 -1.53 0.82
C ARG A 200 12.48 -0.67 -0.10
N ILE A 201 13.11 0.09 -1.01
CA ILE A 201 12.42 0.95 -1.98
C ILE A 201 11.48 0.13 -2.87
N GLN A 202 11.97 -0.99 -3.41
CA GLN A 202 11.21 -1.88 -4.30
C GLN A 202 10.03 -2.55 -3.56
N MET A 203 10.24 -3.03 -2.34
CA MET A 203 9.19 -3.60 -1.49
C MET A 203 8.08 -2.58 -1.20
N LEU A 204 8.45 -1.37 -0.79
CA LEU A 204 7.50 -0.29 -0.53
C LEU A 204 6.67 0.05 -1.77
N HIS A 205 7.33 0.18 -2.94
CA HIS A 205 6.63 0.41 -4.21
C HIS A 205 5.71 -0.76 -4.58
N SER A 206 6.18 -1.99 -4.39
CA SER A 206 5.39 -3.20 -4.64
C SER A 206 4.10 -3.20 -3.82
N ILE A 207 4.14 -2.81 -2.54
CA ILE A 207 2.95 -2.72 -1.69
C ILE A 207 1.98 -1.65 -2.21
N VAL A 208 2.42 -0.40 -2.42
CA VAL A 208 1.49 0.66 -2.88
C VAL A 208 0.91 0.36 -4.28
N LEU A 209 1.63 -0.40 -5.10
CA LEU A 209 1.20 -0.86 -6.41
C LEU A 209 0.27 -2.08 -6.38
N SER A 210 0.11 -2.80 -5.28
CA SER A 210 -0.73 -4.02 -5.25
C SER A 210 -1.81 -4.03 -4.17
N ILE A 211 -1.69 -3.23 -3.10
CA ILE A 211 -2.62 -3.23 -1.96
C ILE A 211 -4.06 -2.76 -2.30
N GLY A 212 -4.24 -2.00 -3.39
CA GLY A 212 -5.55 -1.49 -3.85
C GLY A 212 -5.73 0.00 -3.61
N GLY A 213 -6.40 0.68 -4.52
CA GLY A 213 -6.40 2.16 -4.61
C GLY A 213 -5.45 2.66 -5.71
N ILE A 214 -5.26 3.98 -5.79
CA ILE A 214 -4.47 4.69 -6.80
C ILE A 214 -3.06 4.95 -6.24
N PRO A 215 -2.00 4.34 -6.80
CA PRO A 215 -0.63 4.67 -6.40
C PRO A 215 -0.25 6.06 -6.90
N LEU A 216 0.27 6.91 -6.01
CA LEU A 216 0.81 8.22 -6.32
C LEU A 216 2.33 8.21 -6.11
N ILE A 217 3.07 8.30 -7.21
CA ILE A 217 4.53 8.35 -7.22
C ILE A 217 4.96 9.81 -7.13
N TYR A 218 5.87 10.12 -6.21
CA TYR A 218 6.48 11.44 -6.12
C TYR A 218 7.67 11.49 -7.08
N LEU A 219 7.56 12.28 -8.15
CA LEU A 219 8.54 12.28 -9.23
C LEU A 219 9.95 12.59 -8.71
N GLY A 220 10.90 11.71 -9.04
CA GLY A 220 12.23 11.61 -8.44
C GLY A 220 12.44 10.32 -7.66
N ASP A 221 11.39 9.78 -7.02
CA ASP A 221 11.47 8.51 -6.31
C ASP A 221 11.77 7.35 -7.26
N GLU A 222 11.29 7.41 -8.51
CA GLU A 222 11.51 6.37 -9.52
C GLU A 222 12.97 6.17 -9.90
N VAL A 223 13.83 7.17 -9.70
CA VAL A 223 15.28 7.07 -9.94
C VAL A 223 16.06 7.11 -8.63
N GLY A 224 15.39 6.98 -7.49
CA GLY A 224 16.01 7.08 -6.17
C GLY A 224 16.72 8.42 -5.94
N THR A 225 16.08 9.54 -6.28
CA THR A 225 16.64 10.89 -6.06
C THR A 225 16.93 11.11 -4.57
N LEU A 226 18.13 11.59 -4.26
CA LEU A 226 18.57 11.86 -2.89
C LEU A 226 18.16 13.25 -2.41
N ASN A 227 18.37 13.52 -1.12
CA ASN A 227 18.15 14.82 -0.50
C ASN A 227 18.92 15.95 -1.20
N ASP A 228 18.29 17.12 -1.33
CA ASP A 228 18.94 18.37 -1.73
C ASP A 228 19.26 19.21 -0.48
N TYR A 229 20.52 19.20 -0.04
CA TYR A 229 20.96 19.99 1.11
C TYR A 229 21.24 21.47 0.78
N ALA A 230 21.22 21.86 -0.51
CA ALA A 230 21.49 23.24 -0.92
C ALA A 230 20.40 24.21 -0.46
N PHE A 231 19.21 23.72 -0.07
CA PHE A 231 18.14 24.53 0.49
C PHE A 231 18.58 25.36 1.71
N THR A 232 19.56 24.86 2.49
CA THR A 232 20.12 25.55 3.66
C THR A 232 20.82 26.87 3.32
N SER A 233 21.27 27.02 2.07
CA SER A 233 21.96 28.22 1.58
C SER A 233 21.01 29.24 0.94
N ASP A 234 19.74 28.88 0.73
CA ASP A 234 18.72 29.76 0.15
C ASP A 234 17.92 30.43 1.29
N PRO A 235 18.02 31.76 1.49
CA PRO A 235 17.33 32.46 2.58
C PRO A 235 15.81 32.34 2.56
N HIS A 236 15.21 31.94 1.43
CA HIS A 236 13.76 31.73 1.30
C HIS A 236 13.33 30.27 1.56
N LYS A 237 14.29 29.38 1.84
CA LYS A 237 14.06 27.95 2.08
C LYS A 237 14.68 27.44 3.37
N ALA A 238 15.73 28.09 3.87
CA ALA A 238 16.56 27.59 4.96
C ALA A 238 15.81 27.33 6.27
N ASP A 239 14.66 27.98 6.49
CA ASP A 239 13.79 27.81 7.65
C ASP A 239 12.75 26.68 7.50
N ASP A 240 12.65 26.06 6.32
CA ASP A 240 11.71 24.98 6.02
C ASP A 240 12.45 23.75 5.47
N SER A 241 12.69 22.77 6.36
CA SER A 241 13.41 21.54 5.99
C SER A 241 12.68 20.70 4.94
N ARG A 242 11.41 20.95 4.62
CA ARG A 242 10.71 20.21 3.57
C ARG A 242 11.35 20.41 2.20
N TRP A 243 12.07 21.51 2.00
CA TRP A 243 12.84 21.73 0.77
C TRP A 243 13.92 20.68 0.52
N VAL A 244 14.40 19.98 1.56
CA VAL A 244 15.38 18.89 1.41
C VAL A 244 14.88 17.77 0.48
N HIS A 245 13.56 17.57 0.40
CA HIS A 245 12.93 16.55 -0.43
C HIS A 245 12.08 17.16 -1.55
N ARG A 246 12.44 18.37 -2.00
CA ARG A 246 11.92 19.02 -3.20
C ARG A 246 13.04 19.34 -4.19
N PRO A 247 13.93 18.37 -4.51
CA PRO A 247 15.04 18.61 -5.41
C PRO A 247 14.53 19.01 -6.80
N PRO A 248 15.22 19.91 -7.51
CA PRO A 248 14.91 20.18 -8.91
C PRO A 248 15.16 18.94 -9.77
N ALA A 249 14.40 18.79 -10.86
CA ALA A 249 14.60 17.70 -11.79
C ALA A 249 15.88 17.92 -12.63
N ASP A 250 16.84 16.99 -12.55
CA ASP A 250 17.97 16.89 -13.48
C ASP A 250 17.64 15.91 -14.61
N TRP A 251 17.12 16.44 -15.72
CA TRP A 251 16.75 15.64 -16.89
C TRP A 251 17.95 15.01 -17.61
N ALA A 252 19.11 15.65 -17.58
CA ALA A 252 20.31 15.14 -18.23
C ALA A 252 20.89 13.94 -17.47
N TRP A 253 20.89 14.01 -16.13
CA TRP A 253 21.24 12.88 -15.28
C TRP A 253 20.21 11.74 -15.41
N ARG A 254 18.91 12.04 -15.39
CA ARG A 254 17.84 11.04 -15.55
C ARG A 254 17.96 10.26 -16.87
N GLY A 255 18.27 10.95 -17.97
CA GLY A 255 18.51 10.29 -19.26
C GLY A 255 19.71 9.33 -19.26
N LYS A 256 20.69 9.53 -18.37
CA LYS A 256 21.80 8.56 -18.18
C LYS A 256 21.36 7.38 -17.32
N VAL A 257 20.62 7.64 -16.24
CA VAL A 257 20.11 6.61 -15.32
C VAL A 257 19.26 5.57 -16.05
N GLU A 258 18.43 5.99 -17.00
CA GLU A 258 17.58 5.10 -17.81
C GLU A 258 18.35 4.00 -18.55
N HIS A 259 19.63 4.23 -18.85
CA HIS A 259 20.47 3.29 -19.59
C HIS A 259 21.53 2.60 -18.72
N ASP A 260 21.63 2.94 -17.43
CA ASP A 260 22.65 2.41 -16.51
C ASP A 260 22.05 1.45 -15.49
N LEU A 261 21.78 0.21 -15.93
CA LEU A 261 21.26 -0.87 -15.08
C LEU A 261 22.27 -1.37 -14.04
N ASN A 262 23.54 -0.95 -14.11
CA ASN A 262 24.53 -1.29 -13.09
C ASN A 262 24.50 -0.31 -11.92
N SER A 263 23.93 0.90 -12.11
CA SER A 263 23.75 1.86 -11.03
C SER A 263 22.56 1.51 -10.14
N PRO A 264 22.61 1.81 -8.83
CA PRO A 264 21.45 1.66 -7.95
C PRO A 264 20.22 2.44 -8.44
N HIS A 265 20.45 3.63 -8.98
CA HIS A 265 19.38 4.49 -9.52
C HIS A 265 18.67 3.84 -10.73
N GLY A 266 19.42 3.24 -11.65
CA GLY A 266 18.86 2.57 -12.83
C GLY A 266 18.12 1.29 -12.47
N GLN A 267 18.59 0.55 -11.47
CA GLN A 267 17.91 -0.64 -10.96
C GLN A 267 16.57 -0.30 -10.29
N VAL A 268 16.52 0.77 -9.49
CA VAL A 268 15.25 1.26 -8.90
C VAL A 268 14.24 1.64 -9.99
N LEU A 269 14.69 2.35 -11.03
CA LEU A 269 13.84 2.75 -12.15
C LEU A 269 13.30 1.54 -12.92
N ALA A 270 14.20 0.63 -13.32
CA ALA A 270 13.84 -0.56 -14.08
C ALA A 270 12.80 -1.40 -13.33
N GLU A 271 12.99 -1.60 -12.03
CA GLU A 271 12.08 -2.39 -11.20
C GLU A 271 10.74 -1.70 -11.01
N LEU A 272 10.70 -0.39 -10.76
CA LEU A 272 9.44 0.33 -10.63
C LEU A 272 8.63 0.32 -11.94
N VAL A 273 9.28 0.53 -13.09
CA VAL A 273 8.63 0.43 -14.41
C VAL A 273 8.03 -0.96 -14.61
N ARG A 274 8.78 -2.01 -14.25
CA ARG A 274 8.32 -3.40 -14.35
C ARG A 274 7.12 -3.68 -13.45
N LEU A 275 7.14 -3.23 -12.19
CA LEU A 275 6.02 -3.38 -11.25
C LEU A 275 4.76 -2.62 -11.72
N ILE A 276 4.93 -1.43 -12.31
CA ILE A 276 3.81 -0.66 -12.90
C ILE A 276 3.21 -1.42 -14.09
N ALA A 277 4.04 -1.97 -14.97
CA ALA A 277 3.59 -2.78 -16.09
C ALA A 277 2.80 -4.01 -15.59
N LEU A 278 3.33 -4.70 -14.58
CA LEU A 278 2.67 -5.86 -13.98
C LEU A 278 1.33 -5.49 -13.34
N ARG A 279 1.28 -4.39 -12.57
CA ARG A 279 0.03 -3.86 -12.00
C ARG A 279 -1.04 -3.67 -13.07
N LYS A 280 -0.68 -3.05 -14.20
CA LYS A 280 -1.61 -2.77 -15.31
C LYS A 280 -2.15 -4.03 -15.99
N GLN A 281 -1.41 -5.14 -15.90
CA GLN A 281 -1.78 -6.42 -16.49
C GLN A 281 -2.56 -7.33 -15.54
N GLN A 282 -2.77 -6.94 -14.28
CA GLN A 282 -3.35 -7.80 -13.25
C GLN A 282 -4.77 -7.32 -12.86
N PRO A 283 -5.84 -7.90 -13.43
CA PRO A 283 -7.22 -7.58 -13.07
C PRO A 283 -7.53 -7.75 -11.58
N ALA A 284 -6.85 -8.70 -10.91
CA ALA A 284 -7.00 -8.89 -9.48
C ALA A 284 -6.66 -7.61 -8.68
N ILE A 285 -5.88 -6.67 -9.22
CA ILE A 285 -5.56 -5.42 -8.53
C ILE A 285 -6.61 -4.33 -8.78
N SER A 286 -7.26 -4.30 -9.94
CA SER A 286 -8.20 -3.24 -10.34
C SER A 286 -9.66 -3.50 -9.93
N GLU A 287 -10.08 -4.76 -9.83
CA GLU A 287 -11.51 -5.13 -9.68
C GLU A 287 -11.82 -5.88 -8.38
N SER A 288 -10.95 -5.78 -7.38
CA SER A 288 -10.98 -6.62 -6.19
C SER A 288 -10.98 -5.84 -4.89
N GLU A 289 -11.55 -6.44 -3.86
CA GLU A 289 -11.33 -6.02 -2.47
C GLU A 289 -9.95 -6.49 -1.97
N THR A 290 -9.54 -5.97 -0.82
CA THR A 290 -8.30 -6.35 -0.14
C THR A 290 -8.65 -6.99 1.19
N GLU A 291 -8.17 -8.21 1.40
CA GLU A 291 -8.29 -8.95 2.65
C GLU A 291 -6.89 -9.11 3.26
N PHE A 292 -6.65 -8.54 4.44
CA PHE A 292 -5.38 -8.70 5.15
C PHE A 292 -5.34 -10.04 5.87
N VAL A 293 -4.18 -10.69 5.92
CA VAL A 293 -4.04 -12.06 6.40
C VAL A 293 -3.00 -12.21 7.50
N GLU A 294 -3.25 -13.13 8.44
CA GLU A 294 -2.29 -13.42 9.52
C GLU A 294 -1.24 -14.38 8.99
N THR A 295 -0.04 -13.86 8.74
CA THR A 295 1.09 -14.65 8.23
C THR A 295 1.71 -15.55 9.30
N GLY A 296 1.37 -15.34 10.57
CA GLY A 296 1.99 -16.02 11.71
C GLY A 296 3.44 -15.59 11.98
N ASN A 297 3.95 -14.60 11.24
CA ASN A 297 5.29 -14.06 11.38
C ASN A 297 5.24 -12.53 11.50
N GLY A 298 5.73 -11.99 12.62
CA GLY A 298 5.69 -10.56 12.93
C GLY A 298 6.48 -9.67 11.97
N HIS A 299 7.27 -10.26 11.06
CA HIS A 299 8.04 -9.54 10.04
C HIS A 299 7.41 -9.62 8.63
N LEU A 300 6.33 -10.38 8.45
CA LEU A 300 5.69 -10.61 7.15
C LEU A 300 4.32 -9.95 7.09
N PHE A 301 4.17 -8.95 6.22
CA PHE A 301 2.89 -8.34 5.91
C PHE A 301 2.23 -9.06 4.73
N GLY A 302 1.01 -9.56 4.92
CA GLY A 302 0.31 -10.35 3.93
C GLY A 302 -1.09 -9.82 3.63
N TYR A 303 -1.50 -9.86 2.37
CA TYR A 303 -2.87 -9.57 1.98
C TYR A 303 -3.24 -10.23 0.65
N VAL A 304 -4.52 -10.50 0.48
CA VAL A 304 -5.11 -11.08 -0.72
C VAL A 304 -5.94 -10.02 -1.43
N ARG A 305 -5.74 -9.90 -2.74
CA ARG A 305 -6.67 -9.23 -3.63
C ARG A 305 -7.57 -10.27 -4.29
N HIS A 306 -8.88 -10.18 -4.08
CA HIS A 306 -9.85 -11.13 -4.64
C HIS A 306 -11.06 -10.43 -5.28
N GLY A 307 -11.43 -10.87 -6.48
CA GLY A 307 -12.51 -10.28 -7.29
C GLY A 307 -12.61 -10.99 -8.65
N THR A 308 -13.82 -11.06 -9.22
CA THR A 308 -14.09 -11.61 -10.58
C THR A 308 -13.42 -12.96 -10.90
N GLY A 309 -13.30 -13.86 -9.92
CA GLY A 309 -12.67 -15.18 -10.08
C GLY A 309 -11.13 -15.16 -10.15
N ARG A 310 -10.51 -14.00 -9.93
CA ARG A 310 -9.06 -13.81 -9.84
C ARG A 310 -8.65 -13.64 -8.38
N ARG A 311 -7.43 -14.11 -8.07
CA ARG A 311 -6.84 -14.05 -6.74
C ARG A 311 -5.36 -13.73 -6.87
N LEU A 312 -4.91 -12.74 -6.14
CA LEU A 312 -3.50 -12.41 -5.99
C LEU A 312 -3.17 -12.38 -4.50
N PHE A 313 -2.25 -13.24 -4.07
CA PHE A 313 -1.78 -13.24 -2.70
C PHE A 313 -0.41 -12.56 -2.62
N VAL A 314 -0.32 -11.46 -1.88
CA VAL A 314 0.89 -10.67 -1.73
C VAL A 314 1.46 -10.88 -0.33
N VAL A 315 2.77 -11.12 -0.25
CA VAL A 315 3.52 -11.22 1.01
C VAL A 315 4.78 -10.38 0.89
N ALA A 316 5.02 -9.49 1.85
CA ALA A 316 6.19 -8.62 1.92
C ALA A 316 6.92 -8.78 3.26
N SER A 317 8.25 -8.93 3.22
CA SER A 317 9.09 -9.05 4.41
C SER A 317 9.65 -7.69 4.82
N PHE A 318 9.42 -7.26 6.06
CA PHE A 318 10.02 -6.03 6.62
C PHE A 318 11.35 -6.29 7.35
N SER A 319 11.90 -7.51 7.23
CA SER A 319 13.15 -7.89 7.90
C SER A 319 14.37 -7.76 7.00
N SER A 320 15.51 -7.42 7.61
CA SER A 320 16.83 -7.51 6.99
C SER A 320 17.38 -8.94 6.95
N HIS A 321 16.64 -9.92 7.46
CA HIS A 321 17.02 -11.34 7.49
C HIS A 321 15.96 -12.17 6.77
N PRO A 322 16.32 -13.34 6.20
CA PRO A 322 15.36 -14.25 5.60
C PRO A 322 14.22 -14.61 6.57
N GLN A 323 12.99 -14.65 6.05
CA GLN A 323 11.78 -14.96 6.80
C GLN A 323 11.03 -16.11 6.15
N GLU A 324 10.21 -16.80 6.94
CA GLU A 324 9.37 -17.90 6.45
C GLU A 324 7.92 -17.70 6.84
N MET A 325 7.02 -18.16 5.97
CA MET A 325 5.58 -18.30 6.24
C MET A 325 5.18 -19.77 6.08
N ASP A 326 4.36 -20.27 7.01
CA ASP A 326 3.91 -21.65 7.02
C ASP A 326 3.19 -22.06 5.72
N ALA A 327 3.46 -23.28 5.25
CA ALA A 327 2.90 -23.81 4.01
C ALA A 327 1.37 -23.93 4.06
N ASN A 328 0.78 -24.21 5.23
CA ASN A 328 -0.67 -24.29 5.37
C ASN A 328 -1.32 -22.92 5.23
N LEU A 329 -0.70 -21.86 5.76
CA LEU A 329 -1.16 -20.48 5.55
C LEU A 329 -1.04 -20.09 4.08
N LEU A 330 0.06 -20.46 3.41
CA LEU A 330 0.19 -20.29 1.97
C LEU A 330 -0.94 -20.99 1.20
N ARG A 331 -1.26 -22.24 1.54
CA ARG A 331 -2.36 -22.98 0.90
C ARG A 331 -3.72 -22.34 1.17
N MET A 332 -3.97 -21.95 2.42
CA MET A 332 -5.24 -21.38 2.88
C MET A 332 -5.51 -20.03 2.23
N TYR A 333 -4.58 -19.08 2.33
CA TYR A 333 -4.74 -17.75 1.76
C TYR A 333 -4.41 -17.68 0.28
N GLY A 334 -3.59 -18.58 -0.26
CA GLY A 334 -3.36 -18.66 -1.70
C GLY A 334 -4.47 -19.38 -2.46
N ALA A 335 -5.28 -20.21 -1.78
CA ALA A 335 -6.30 -21.07 -2.39
C ALA A 335 -5.75 -21.98 -3.50
N GLY A 336 -4.59 -22.60 -3.25
CA GLY A 336 -3.91 -23.45 -4.23
C GLY A 336 -2.69 -24.18 -3.66
N TYR A 337 -2.08 -25.05 -4.48
CA TYR A 337 -0.86 -25.78 -4.13
C TYR A 337 0.38 -25.26 -4.86
N ARG A 338 0.20 -24.64 -6.03
CA ARG A 338 1.28 -24.12 -6.86
C ARG A 338 0.97 -22.69 -7.23
N PHE A 339 1.95 -21.82 -7.07
CA PHE A 339 1.83 -20.40 -7.29
C PHE A 339 2.92 -19.92 -8.22
N THR A 340 2.61 -18.97 -9.08
CA THR A 340 3.63 -18.20 -9.80
C THR A 340 3.80 -16.88 -9.09
N ASP A 341 5.02 -16.58 -8.66
CA ASP A 341 5.38 -15.22 -8.28
C ASP A 341 5.49 -14.39 -9.56
N LEU A 342 4.56 -13.45 -9.73
CA LEU A 342 4.50 -12.59 -10.89
C LEU A 342 5.66 -11.59 -10.95
N ILE A 343 6.33 -11.32 -9.82
CA ILE A 343 7.51 -10.45 -9.77
C ILE A 343 8.70 -11.18 -10.40
N THR A 344 9.05 -12.38 -9.96
CA THR A 344 10.26 -13.08 -10.44
C THR A 344 10.00 -14.11 -11.54
N GLY A 345 8.74 -14.51 -11.75
CA GLY A 345 8.36 -15.65 -12.58
C GLY A 345 8.59 -17.02 -11.92
N GLN A 346 9.15 -17.05 -10.71
CA GLN A 346 9.43 -18.30 -9.99
C GLN A 346 8.15 -19.02 -9.56
N THR A 347 8.24 -20.33 -9.43
CA THR A 347 7.13 -21.17 -8.94
C THR A 347 7.35 -21.50 -7.47
N HIS A 348 6.35 -21.20 -6.64
CA HIS A 348 6.30 -21.61 -5.24
C HIS A 348 5.29 -22.73 -5.06
N THR A 349 5.54 -23.65 -4.13
CA THR A 349 4.62 -24.74 -3.81
C THR A 349 4.26 -24.73 -2.33
N ALA A 350 3.01 -25.02 -1.99
CA ALA A 350 2.56 -25.14 -0.60
C ALA A 350 2.84 -26.53 0.01
N GLU A 351 3.92 -27.17 -0.44
CA GLU A 351 4.51 -28.38 0.17
C GLU A 351 5.61 -28.01 1.18
N GLN A 352 6.17 -26.80 1.06
CA GLN A 352 7.22 -26.27 1.91
C GLN A 352 6.86 -24.84 2.34
N PRO A 353 7.45 -24.34 3.45
CA PRO A 353 7.28 -22.95 3.85
C PRO A 353 7.67 -21.99 2.73
N LEU A 354 6.93 -20.88 2.62
CA LEU A 354 7.30 -19.79 1.72
C LEU A 354 8.48 -19.04 2.33
N ARG A 355 9.66 -19.17 1.74
CA ARG A 355 10.86 -18.41 2.12
C ARG A 355 10.89 -17.07 1.39
N LEU A 356 11.13 -16.00 2.14
CA LEU A 356 11.37 -14.66 1.62
C LEU A 356 12.76 -14.19 2.04
N GLU A 357 13.53 -13.72 1.06
CA GLU A 357 14.79 -13.02 1.29
C GLU A 357 14.57 -11.67 1.98
N PRO A 358 15.63 -11.04 2.53
CA PRO A 358 15.53 -9.71 3.14
C PRO A 358 14.81 -8.71 2.24
N TYR A 359 13.77 -8.06 2.79
CA TYR A 359 12.92 -7.09 2.08
C TYR A 359 12.24 -7.59 0.81
N GLN A 360 12.13 -8.90 0.60
CA GLN A 360 11.47 -9.44 -0.59
C GLN A 360 9.95 -9.22 -0.49
N CYS A 361 9.34 -8.91 -1.64
CA CYS A 361 7.90 -8.96 -1.84
C CYS A 361 7.58 -9.93 -2.97
N VAL A 362 6.55 -10.76 -2.81
CA VAL A 362 6.09 -11.73 -3.82
C VAL A 362 4.63 -11.50 -4.16
N TRP A 363 4.27 -11.67 -5.43
CA TRP A 363 2.92 -11.54 -5.96
C TRP A 363 2.46 -12.90 -6.47
N LEU A 364 1.82 -13.68 -5.61
CA LEU A 364 1.51 -15.09 -5.86
C LEU A 364 0.14 -15.26 -6.51
N GLU A 365 0.14 -15.72 -7.75
CA GLU A 365 -1.08 -16.14 -8.46
C GLU A 365 -1.19 -17.67 -8.44
N PRO A 366 -2.33 -18.25 -7.99
CA PRO A 366 -2.52 -19.70 -8.00
C PRO A 366 -2.59 -20.20 -9.45
N ARG A 367 -1.84 -21.27 -9.76
CA ARG A 367 -2.00 -21.98 -11.02
C ARG A 367 -3.20 -22.91 -10.93
N SER A 368 -4.12 -22.80 -11.88
CA SER A 368 -5.10 -23.84 -12.15
C SER A 368 -4.35 -25.16 -12.40
N LEU A 369 -4.79 -26.25 -11.78
CA LEU A 369 -4.37 -27.58 -12.25
C LEU A 369 -4.79 -27.66 -13.73
N PRO A 370 -3.93 -28.18 -14.63
CA PRO A 370 -4.38 -28.48 -15.97
C PRO A 370 -5.61 -29.38 -15.85
N GLU A 371 -6.70 -29.02 -16.54
CA GLU A 371 -7.83 -29.92 -16.69
C GLU A 371 -7.27 -31.24 -17.20
N VAL A 372 -7.38 -32.29 -16.39
CA VAL A 372 -7.15 -33.65 -16.88
C VAL A 372 -8.22 -33.85 -17.93
N SER A 373 -7.84 -33.78 -19.20
CA SER A 373 -8.69 -34.18 -20.31
C SER A 373 -9.04 -35.65 -20.10
N GLY A 374 -10.13 -35.90 -19.39
CA GLY A 374 -10.69 -37.22 -19.21
C GLY A 374 -11.15 -37.70 -20.56
N GLU A 375 -10.38 -38.59 -21.18
CA GLU A 375 -10.92 -39.47 -22.21
C GLU A 375 -12.15 -40.18 -21.60
N PRO A 376 -13.29 -40.24 -22.30
CA PRO A 376 -14.43 -40.96 -21.79
C PRO A 376 -14.08 -42.45 -21.77
N SER A 377 -13.92 -43.02 -20.57
CA SER A 377 -13.69 -44.44 -20.42
C SER A 377 -14.95 -45.20 -20.86
N GLU A 378 -14.92 -45.81 -22.03
CA GLU A 378 -15.86 -46.85 -22.43
C GLU A 378 -15.73 -48.04 -21.47
N ARG A 379 -16.56 -48.07 -20.42
CA ARG A 379 -16.92 -49.31 -19.72
C ARG A 379 -18.41 -49.27 -19.40
N GLY A 380 -19.22 -49.54 -20.41
CA GLY A 380 -20.59 -50.00 -20.22
C GLY A 380 -20.56 -51.36 -19.55
N THR A 381 -20.94 -51.42 -18.28
CA THR A 381 -21.29 -52.67 -17.61
C THR A 381 -22.77 -52.92 -17.86
N SER A 382 -23.06 -53.99 -18.60
CA SER A 382 -24.40 -54.50 -18.84
C SER A 382 -24.90 -55.24 -17.60
N TYR A 383 -26.11 -54.91 -17.15
CA TYR A 383 -26.93 -55.78 -16.31
C TYR A 383 -28.18 -56.16 -17.11
N PRO A 384 -28.55 -57.45 -17.19
CA PRO A 384 -29.79 -57.86 -17.83
C PRO A 384 -30.94 -57.80 -16.82
N SER A 385 -32.01 -57.08 -17.16
CA SER A 385 -33.29 -57.15 -16.44
C SER A 385 -34.30 -57.91 -17.30
N GLU A 386 -34.53 -59.17 -16.94
CA GLU A 386 -35.66 -59.96 -17.43
C GLU A 386 -36.97 -59.53 -16.75
N MET A 387 -38.00 -59.50 -17.60
CA MET A 387 -39.45 -59.48 -17.40
C MET A 387 -40.02 -59.65 -15.99
N LEU A 388 -40.94 -58.75 -15.63
CA LEU A 388 -42.26 -59.08 -15.07
C LEU A 388 -43.30 -58.04 -15.55
N THR A 389 -44.45 -58.56 -15.96
CA THR A 389 -45.58 -57.94 -16.66
C THR A 389 -46.70 -57.45 -15.72
N GLU A 390 -47.54 -56.53 -16.24
CA GLU A 390 -48.94 -56.19 -15.83
C GLU A 390 -49.09 -55.53 -14.44
N ASP A 391 -49.92 -54.51 -14.18
CA ASP A 391 -51.18 -54.05 -14.77
C ASP A 391 -51.56 -52.65 -14.22
N GLN A 392 -52.35 -51.91 -15.00
CA GLN A 392 -53.39 -50.92 -14.67
C GLN A 392 -53.21 -49.70 -13.73
N ASP A 393 -53.38 -48.53 -14.36
CA ASP A 393 -54.30 -47.44 -14.01
C ASP A 393 -54.43 -47.00 -12.54
N ARG A 394 -53.94 -45.77 -12.25
CA ARG A 394 -54.69 -44.75 -11.49
C ARG A 394 -54.07 -43.35 -11.61
N LYS A 395 -54.87 -42.44 -12.19
CA LYS A 395 -54.78 -40.97 -12.10
C LYS A 395 -54.85 -40.50 -10.63
N ILE A 396 -54.41 -39.24 -10.36
CA ILE A 396 -54.90 -38.21 -9.39
C ILE A 396 -53.70 -37.35 -8.85
N PRO A 397 -53.83 -36.04 -8.49
CA PRO A 397 -53.53 -34.93 -9.40
C PRO A 397 -52.62 -33.84 -8.74
N ARG A 398 -52.48 -32.70 -9.44
CA ARG A 398 -51.79 -31.48 -9.03
C ARG A 398 -52.31 -30.90 -7.69
N LEU A 399 -51.39 -30.40 -6.87
CA LEU A 399 -51.67 -29.50 -5.74
C LEU A 399 -51.30 -28.05 -6.12
N PRO A 400 -52.06 -27.05 -5.62
CA PRO A 400 -51.87 -25.64 -5.97
C PRO A 400 -50.90 -24.92 -5.03
N SER A 401 -50.40 -23.81 -5.56
CA SER A 401 -49.57 -22.77 -4.94
C SER A 401 -50.18 -22.08 -3.73
N VAL A 402 -49.34 -21.79 -2.74
CA VAL A 402 -49.26 -20.48 -2.04
C VAL A 402 -47.80 -20.10 -1.95
#